data_AF-A0A935V7T2-F1
#
_entry.id   AF-A0A935V7T2-F1
#
_cell.length_a   1.000
_cell.length_b   1.000
_cell.length_c   1.000
_cell.angle_alpha   90.00
_cell.angle_beta   90.00
_cell.angle_gamma   90.00
#
_symmetry.space_group_name_H-M   'P 1'
#
loop_
_entity.id
_entity.type
_entity.pdbx_description
1 polymer ?
#
loop_
_entity_poly.entity_id
_entity_poly.type
_entity_poly.pdbx_seq_one_letter_code
_entity_poly.pdbx_strand_id
1 'polypeptide(L)'
;MAKKREPDHLDKIVEELTRNATAAELANDPSVLRELQKRLVEAALKAEMTDHLGYEKHSADGDNTGNSRNGTSSKKILDASGEFVIDAPRDRNGAFEPQFVRKRQVVSVRPRAYSPPLNSLHDAASPTRRCLLSSRHRTPAEIALIVSQFHASGLSRRDFARRHDFSVGSLARWLQRQPTTPNSPKFVVSVRPRAYSPALEFAA
;
A
#
# COMPACT_ATOMS: atom_id res chain seq x y z
N MET A 1 38.28 21.76 -8.59
CA MET A 1 37.16 22.31 -9.39
C MET A 1 36.19 21.19 -9.67
N ALA A 2 34.92 21.30 -9.26
CA ALA A 2 33.92 20.26 -9.54
C ALA A 2 33.64 20.22 -11.05
N LYS A 3 33.83 19.05 -11.68
CA LYS A 3 33.42 18.83 -13.07
C LYS A 3 31.90 19.04 -13.15
N LYS A 4 31.43 20.01 -13.92
CA LYS A 4 30.00 20.10 -14.27
C LYS A 4 29.62 18.80 -14.98
N ARG A 5 28.53 18.16 -14.53
CA ARG A 5 27.92 17.05 -15.26
C ARG A 5 27.26 17.64 -16.51
N GLU A 6 27.43 16.96 -17.63
CA GLU A 6 26.62 17.24 -18.82
C GLU A 6 25.15 16.97 -18.47
N PRO A 7 24.21 17.85 -18.85
CA PRO A 7 22.81 17.66 -18.55
C PRO A 7 22.27 16.45 -19.31
N ASP A 8 21.59 15.56 -18.58
CA ASP A 8 20.99 14.37 -19.15
C ASP A 8 19.86 14.78 -20.12
N HIS A 9 19.44 13.87 -21.01
CA HIS A 9 18.32 14.14 -21.92
C HIS A 9 17.03 14.53 -21.17
N LEU A 10 16.86 13.98 -19.97
CA LEU A 10 15.76 14.31 -19.07
C LEU A 10 15.84 15.75 -18.57
N ASP A 11 17.03 16.23 -18.22
CA ASP A 11 17.23 17.60 -17.74
C ASP A 11 16.85 18.61 -18.84
N LYS A 12 17.21 18.31 -20.09
CA LYS A 12 16.86 19.15 -21.25
C LYS A 12 15.35 19.22 -21.49
N ILE A 13 14.65 18.10 -21.32
CA ILE A 13 13.17 18.05 -21.45
C ILE A 13 12.51 18.85 -20.32
N VAL A 14 13.00 18.70 -19.08
CA VAL A 14 12.48 19.45 -17.94
C VAL A 14 12.69 20.96 -18.14
N GLU A 15 13.84 21.37 -18.66
CA GLU A 15 14.17 22.77 -18.93
C GLU A 15 13.31 23.36 -20.07
N GLU A 16 13.02 22.58 -21.12
CA GLU A 16 12.04 22.93 -22.17
C GLU A 16 10.64 23.17 -21.59
N LEU A 17 10.16 22.24 -20.75
CA LEU A 17 8.80 22.27 -20.21
C LEU A 17 8.59 23.34 -19.14
N THR A 18 9.64 23.69 -18.39
CA THR A 18 9.59 24.69 -17.33
C THR A 18 9.86 26.11 -17.83
N ARG A 19 10.31 26.27 -19.09
CA ARG A 19 10.71 27.57 -19.65
C ARG A 19 9.65 28.67 -19.56
N ASN A 20 8.37 28.30 -19.65
CA ASN A 20 7.24 29.24 -19.68
C ASN A 20 6.27 29.05 -18.51
N ALA A 21 6.63 28.26 -17.50
CA ALA A 21 5.74 27.94 -16.39
C ALA A 21 6.33 28.49 -15.09
N THR A 22 5.55 29.29 -14.35
CA THR A 22 6.00 29.74 -13.04
C THR A 22 5.91 28.59 -12.03
N ALA A 23 6.82 28.56 -11.05
CA ALA A 23 6.80 27.55 -9.98
C ALA A 23 5.46 27.54 -9.22
N ALA A 24 4.78 28.69 -9.14
CA ALA A 24 3.47 28.83 -8.54
C ALA A 24 2.36 28.18 -9.40
N GLU A 25 2.37 28.34 -10.72
CA GLU A 25 1.38 27.71 -11.62
C GLU A 25 1.53 26.19 -11.64
N LEU A 26 2.76 25.68 -11.68
CA LEU A 26 3.04 24.24 -11.63
C LEU A 26 2.61 23.59 -10.30
N ALA A 27 2.73 24.32 -9.20
CA ALA A 27 2.42 23.82 -7.86
C ALA A 27 0.92 23.95 -7.51
N ASN A 28 0.25 25.01 -7.98
CA ASN A 28 -1.12 25.31 -7.58
C ASN A 28 -2.18 24.72 -8.49
N ASP A 29 -1.87 24.47 -9.77
CA ASP A 29 -2.85 23.98 -10.74
C ASP A 29 -2.69 22.48 -11.06
N PRO A 30 -3.53 21.60 -10.51
CA PRO A 30 -3.49 20.16 -10.82
C PRO A 30 -3.84 19.87 -12.29
N SER A 31 -4.37 20.83 -13.04
CA SER A 31 -4.61 20.72 -14.48
C SER A 31 -3.30 20.63 -15.29
N VAL A 32 -2.27 21.40 -14.93
CA VAL A 32 -1.00 21.44 -15.66
C VAL A 32 -0.25 20.12 -15.51
N LEU A 33 -0.20 19.60 -14.29
CA LEU A 33 0.40 18.29 -14.01
C LEU A 33 -0.31 17.16 -14.76
N ARG A 34 -1.65 17.19 -14.85
CA ARG A 34 -2.42 16.20 -15.61
C ARG A 34 -2.15 16.27 -17.11
N GLU A 35 -2.05 17.45 -17.68
CA GLU A 35 -1.71 17.62 -19.10
C GLU A 35 -0.29 17.10 -19.39
N LEU A 36 0.66 17.34 -18.47
CA LEU A 36 2.00 16.79 -18.58
C LEU A 36 2.00 15.25 -18.51
N GLN A 37 1.31 14.67 -17.53
CA GLN A 37 1.15 13.22 -17.40
C GLN A 37 0.52 12.61 -18.65
N LYS A 38 -0.53 13.25 -19.19
CA LYS A 38 -1.16 12.85 -20.45
C LYS A 38 -0.14 12.78 -21.59
N ARG A 39 0.61 13.87 -21.81
CA ARG A 39 1.62 13.93 -22.89
C ARG A 39 2.72 12.91 -22.72
N LEU A 40 3.18 12.68 -21.49
CA LEU A 40 4.18 11.66 -21.18
C LEU A 40 3.68 10.26 -21.55
N VAL A 41 2.45 9.92 -21.14
CA VAL A 41 1.85 8.62 -21.44
C VAL A 41 1.68 8.43 -22.95
N GLU A 42 1.21 9.45 -23.67
CA GLU A 42 1.04 9.38 -25.13
C GLU A 42 2.39 9.26 -25.86
N ALA A 43 3.42 9.97 -25.40
CA ALA A 43 4.76 9.88 -25.96
C ALA A 43 5.35 8.47 -25.75
N ALA A 44 5.22 7.91 -24.54
CA ALA A 44 5.66 6.55 -24.25
C ALA A 44 4.96 5.51 -25.14
N LEU A 45 3.63 5.61 -25.30
CA LEU A 45 2.89 4.70 -26.17
C LEU A 45 3.24 4.86 -27.67
N LYS A 46 3.56 6.07 -28.12
CA LYS A 46 4.03 6.31 -29.49
C LYS A 46 5.40 5.68 -29.73
N ALA A 47 6.32 5.79 -28.77
CA ALA A 47 7.62 5.14 -28.83
C ALA A 47 7.46 3.61 -28.88
N GLU A 48 6.64 3.01 -28.00
CA GLU A 48 6.35 1.57 -28.07
C GLU A 48 5.74 1.15 -29.41
N MET A 49 4.90 2.00 -30.02
CA MET A 49 4.33 1.72 -31.36
C MET A 49 5.40 1.77 -32.45
N THR A 50 6.35 2.70 -32.37
CA THR A 50 7.51 2.75 -33.27
C THR A 50 8.35 1.50 -33.13
N ASP A 51 8.63 1.06 -31.90
CA ASP A 51 9.38 -0.18 -31.66
C ASP A 51 8.63 -1.42 -32.16
N HIS A 52 7.31 -1.47 -31.96
CA HIS A 52 6.48 -2.58 -32.41
C HIS A 52 6.43 -2.73 -33.94
N LEU A 53 6.33 -1.61 -34.65
CA LEU A 53 6.24 -1.60 -36.11
C LEU A 53 7.62 -1.58 -36.79
N GLY A 54 8.66 -1.15 -36.08
CA GLY A 54 10.03 -1.03 -36.60
C GLY A 54 10.28 0.21 -37.46
N TYR A 55 9.33 1.15 -37.54
CA TYR A 55 9.47 2.37 -38.33
C TYR A 55 8.73 3.55 -37.73
N GLU A 56 9.19 4.76 -38.01
CA GLU A 56 8.61 6.00 -37.49
C GLU A 56 7.30 6.41 -38.18
N LYS A 57 6.54 7.31 -37.54
CA LYS A 57 5.32 7.85 -38.14
C LYS A 57 5.67 8.60 -39.44
N HIS A 58 4.99 8.25 -40.54
CA HIS A 58 5.21 8.78 -41.89
C HIS A 58 6.55 8.36 -42.55
N SER A 59 7.25 7.35 -42.02
CA SER A 59 8.38 6.77 -42.76
C SER A 59 7.90 5.94 -43.95
N ALA A 60 8.63 6.01 -45.07
CA ALA A 60 8.44 5.14 -46.23
C ALA A 60 8.75 3.67 -45.92
N ASP A 61 9.53 3.39 -44.87
CA ASP A 61 9.83 2.02 -44.43
C ASP A 61 8.58 1.23 -44.03
N GLY A 62 7.47 1.92 -43.75
CA GLY A 62 6.19 1.31 -43.40
C GLY A 62 5.40 0.77 -44.60
N ASP A 63 5.77 1.15 -45.83
CA ASP A 63 5.03 0.77 -47.03
C ASP A 63 5.19 -0.72 -47.33
N ASN A 64 4.08 -1.40 -47.63
CA ASN A 64 4.03 -2.84 -47.94
C ASN A 64 4.55 -3.78 -46.82
N THR A 65 4.66 -3.31 -45.57
CA THR A 65 5.08 -4.13 -44.41
C THR A 65 3.99 -5.09 -43.89
N GLY A 66 2.76 -4.99 -44.39
CA GLY A 66 1.62 -5.82 -43.98
C GLY A 66 0.92 -5.37 -42.69
N ASN A 67 1.52 -4.47 -41.91
CA ASN A 67 0.85 -3.80 -40.78
C ASN A 67 1.13 -2.30 -40.78
N SER A 68 0.14 -1.50 -40.41
CA SER A 68 0.26 -0.04 -40.44
C SER A 68 -0.41 0.61 -39.24
N ARG A 69 0.04 1.82 -38.89
CA ARG A 69 -0.64 2.65 -37.88
C ARG A 69 -2.05 2.98 -38.37
N ASN A 70 -3.05 2.81 -37.51
CA ASN A 70 -4.46 3.03 -37.84
C ASN A 70 -5.08 4.14 -36.96
N GLY A 71 -4.38 5.26 -36.82
CA GLY A 71 -4.83 6.37 -35.97
C GLY A 71 -4.75 6.06 -34.48
N THR A 72 -5.62 6.68 -33.70
CA THR A 72 -5.65 6.61 -32.23
C THR A 72 -7.03 6.23 -31.72
N SER A 73 -7.07 5.73 -30.48
CA SER A 73 -8.30 5.44 -29.74
C SER A 73 -8.25 6.13 -28.38
N SER A 74 -9.30 6.89 -28.06
CA SER A 74 -9.37 7.60 -26.79
C SER A 74 -9.60 6.64 -25.63
N LYS A 75 -8.81 6.80 -24.58
CA LYS A 75 -8.84 5.96 -23.38
C LYS A 75 -8.78 6.83 -22.13
N LYS A 76 -9.65 6.55 -21.17
CA LYS A 76 -9.67 7.24 -19.89
C LYS A 76 -8.77 6.53 -18.89
N ILE A 77 -7.92 7.28 -18.20
CA ILE A 77 -7.01 6.80 -17.17
C ILE A 77 -7.34 7.54 -15.87
N LEU A 78 -7.53 6.77 -14.81
CA LEU A 78 -7.70 7.27 -13.45
C LEU A 78 -6.35 7.19 -12.72
N ASP A 79 -5.81 8.33 -12.31
CA ASP A 79 -4.59 8.44 -11.49
C ASP A 79 -4.86 9.15 -10.15
N ALA A 80 -3.86 9.19 -9.27
CA ALA A 80 -3.94 9.89 -7.99
C ALA A 80 -4.26 11.39 -8.12
N SER A 81 -3.79 12.02 -9.20
CA SER A 81 -4.04 13.42 -9.55
C SER A 81 -5.43 13.67 -10.18
N GLY A 82 -6.17 12.60 -10.46
CA GLY A 82 -7.50 12.65 -11.06
C GLY A 82 -7.62 11.86 -12.38
N GLU A 83 -8.76 12.01 -13.04
CA GLU A 83 -9.04 11.39 -14.34
C GLU A 83 -8.51 12.25 -15.49
N PHE A 84 -7.89 11.62 -16.48
CA PHE A 84 -7.55 12.26 -17.75
C PHE A 84 -7.74 11.31 -18.94
N VAL A 85 -7.93 11.88 -20.12
CA VAL A 85 -8.16 11.15 -21.38
C VAL A 85 -6.89 11.22 -22.22
N ILE A 86 -6.41 10.06 -22.67
CA ILE A 86 -5.27 9.91 -23.58
C ILE A 86 -5.73 9.41 -24.94
N ASP A 87 -4.95 9.70 -25.98
CA ASP A 87 -5.12 9.12 -27.31
C ASP A 87 -4.07 8.03 -27.55
N ALA A 88 -4.49 6.77 -27.36
CA ALA A 88 -3.61 5.62 -27.50
C ALA A 88 -3.45 5.21 -28.98
N PRO A 89 -2.21 5.03 -29.49
CA PRO A 89 -1.99 4.57 -30.85
C PRO A 89 -2.45 3.13 -31.04
N ARG A 90 -2.90 2.79 -32.25
CA ARG A 90 -3.28 1.42 -32.63
C ARG A 90 -2.70 1.04 -33.99
N ASP A 91 -2.45 -0.25 -34.17
CA ASP A 91 -2.08 -0.83 -35.45
C ASP A 91 -3.32 -1.34 -36.21
N ARG A 92 -3.17 -1.65 -37.50
CA ARG A 92 -4.27 -2.08 -38.37
C ARG A 92 -4.66 -3.53 -38.11
N ASN A 93 -3.70 -4.37 -37.76
CA ASN A 93 -3.92 -5.79 -37.49
C ASN A 93 -4.38 -6.06 -36.04
N GLY A 94 -4.32 -5.05 -35.15
CA GLY A 94 -4.68 -5.18 -33.74
C GLY A 94 -3.70 -5.98 -32.90
N ALA A 95 -2.50 -6.25 -33.44
CA ALA A 95 -1.46 -7.07 -32.83
C ALA A 95 -0.63 -6.30 -31.79
N PHE A 96 -0.74 -4.97 -31.73
CA PHE A 96 0.02 -4.15 -30.79
C PHE A 96 -0.40 -4.44 -29.34
N GLU A 97 0.54 -4.85 -28.49
CA GLU A 97 0.33 -5.08 -27.05
C GLU A 97 1.16 -4.11 -26.18
N PRO A 98 0.60 -2.94 -25.82
CA PRO A 98 1.34 -1.94 -25.06
C PRO A 98 1.67 -2.41 -23.64
N GLN A 99 2.90 -2.11 -23.20
CA GLN A 99 3.42 -2.52 -21.89
C GLN A 99 3.24 -1.42 -20.84
N PHE A 100 3.47 -0.16 -21.22
CA PHE A 100 3.33 0.98 -20.32
C PHE A 100 1.90 1.15 -19.80
N VAL A 101 0.90 1.08 -20.70
CA VAL A 101 -0.51 1.06 -20.33
C VAL A 101 -1.24 -0.07 -21.07
N ARG A 102 -1.53 -1.16 -20.36
CA ARG A 102 -2.10 -2.37 -20.96
C ARG A 102 -3.49 -2.14 -21.55
N LYS A 103 -3.88 -2.99 -22.51
CA LYS A 103 -5.26 -3.03 -23.05
C LYS A 103 -6.26 -3.15 -21.91
N ARG A 104 -7.35 -2.38 -21.98
CA ARG A 104 -8.47 -2.37 -21.00
C ARG A 104 -8.11 -1.96 -19.56
N GLN A 105 -6.86 -1.56 -19.29
CA GLN A 105 -6.46 -1.03 -17.99
C GLN A 105 -6.98 0.40 -17.81
N VAL A 106 -7.85 0.66 -16.83
CA VAL A 106 -8.47 1.97 -16.59
C VAL A 106 -7.80 2.75 -15.46
N VAL A 107 -7.15 2.06 -14.52
CA VAL A 107 -6.47 2.67 -13.38
C VAL A 107 -4.97 2.65 -13.66
N SER A 108 -4.33 3.83 -13.70
CA SER A 108 -2.85 3.89 -13.68
C SER A 108 -2.42 3.16 -12.42
N VAL A 109 -1.45 2.27 -12.56
CA VAL A 109 -1.01 1.41 -11.47
C VAL A 109 -0.70 2.33 -10.29
N ARG A 110 -1.52 2.32 -9.21
CA ARG A 110 -0.97 2.65 -7.89
C ARG A 110 0.27 1.78 -7.83
N PRO A 111 1.51 2.31 -7.72
CA PRO A 111 2.67 1.45 -7.60
C PRO A 111 2.29 0.44 -6.54
N ARG A 112 2.20 -0.84 -6.93
CA ARG A 112 1.70 -1.89 -6.03
C ARG A 112 2.59 -1.73 -4.82
N ALA A 113 2.03 -1.21 -3.73
CA ALA A 113 2.83 -0.86 -2.57
C ALA A 113 3.69 -2.08 -2.31
N TYR A 114 5.01 -1.88 -2.27
CA TYR A 114 5.94 -2.95 -1.97
C TYR A 114 5.35 -3.69 -0.77
N SER A 115 4.90 -4.92 -1.01
CA SER A 115 4.32 -5.74 0.04
C SER A 115 5.52 -6.49 0.59
N PRO A 116 6.12 -6.04 1.71
CA PRO A 116 7.25 -6.74 2.26
C PRO A 116 6.86 -8.21 2.47
N PRO A 117 7.78 -9.17 2.21
CA PRO A 117 7.56 -10.54 2.62
C PRO A 117 7.26 -10.57 4.11
N LEU A 118 6.32 -11.42 4.53
CA LEU A 118 5.74 -11.47 5.89
C LEU A 118 6.74 -11.65 7.04
N ASN A 119 8.05 -11.71 6.75
CA ASN A 119 9.11 -11.98 7.71
C ASN A 119 9.98 -10.76 8.04
N SER A 120 9.76 -9.58 7.43
CA SER A 120 10.48 -8.35 7.81
C SER A 120 9.60 -7.43 8.67
N LEU A 121 9.32 -7.87 9.90
CA LEU A 121 8.75 -7.06 10.97
C LEU A 121 9.89 -6.54 11.84
N HIS A 122 10.35 -5.31 11.59
CA HIS A 122 10.94 -4.36 12.56
C HIS A 122 11.17 -3.06 11.79
N ASP A 123 10.19 -2.14 11.81
CA ASP A 123 10.44 -0.70 11.99
C ASP A 123 9.13 0.10 11.98
N ALA A 124 9.19 1.22 12.68
CA ALA A 124 8.10 1.83 13.43
C ALA A 124 7.19 2.82 12.65
N ALA A 125 5.97 2.95 13.20
CA ALA A 125 5.18 4.18 13.35
C ALA A 125 4.75 5.00 12.12
N SER A 126 3.44 5.01 11.86
CA SER A 126 2.69 6.21 11.45
C SER A 126 1.21 6.08 11.88
N PRO A 127 0.67 7.01 12.69
CA PRO A 127 -0.71 6.98 13.13
C PRO A 127 -1.55 7.84 12.20
N THR A 128 -2.15 7.25 11.17
CA THR A 128 -3.26 7.92 10.46
C THR A 128 -4.17 6.89 9.83
N ARG A 129 -5.24 6.55 10.54
CA ARG A 129 -6.61 6.55 10.02
C ARG A 129 -7.56 6.10 11.13
N ARG A 130 -8.46 7.03 11.47
CA ARG A 130 -9.73 6.82 12.15
C ARG A 130 -10.40 5.57 11.55
N CYS A 131 -10.35 4.47 12.27
CA CYS A 131 -11.00 3.22 11.93
C CYS A 131 -11.62 2.67 13.22
N LEU A 132 -12.93 2.43 13.19
CA LEU A 132 -13.71 1.85 14.28
C LEU A 132 -12.94 0.69 14.90
N LEU A 133 -12.67 0.78 16.21
CA LEU A 133 -11.85 -0.14 16.98
C LEU A 133 -12.43 -1.56 16.96
N SER A 134 -12.11 -2.32 15.91
CA SER A 134 -12.11 -3.77 16.00
C SER A 134 -10.97 -4.18 16.92
N SER A 135 -11.29 -4.98 17.93
CA SER A 135 -10.48 -5.54 19.03
C SER A 135 -9.10 -6.15 18.67
N ARG A 136 -8.61 -6.02 17.44
CA ARG A 136 -7.38 -6.61 16.91
C ARG A 136 -6.17 -5.67 16.94
N HIS A 137 -6.32 -4.40 17.34
CA HIS A 137 -5.24 -3.41 17.24
C HIS A 137 -4.84 -2.69 18.55
N ARG A 138 -5.27 -3.15 19.74
CA ARG A 138 -4.76 -2.58 20.99
C ARG A 138 -3.35 -3.07 21.28
N THR A 139 -2.46 -2.16 21.69
CA THR A 139 -1.10 -2.54 22.08
C THR A 139 -1.11 -3.29 23.42
N PRO A 140 -0.10 -4.13 23.71
CA PRO A 140 0.00 -4.80 25.02
C PRO A 140 -0.03 -3.83 26.21
N ALA A 141 0.54 -2.64 26.05
CA ALA A 141 0.55 -1.60 27.08
C ALA A 141 -0.86 -1.02 27.34
N GLU A 142 -1.62 -0.75 26.28
CA GLU A 142 -3.02 -0.30 26.41
C GLU A 142 -3.91 -1.35 27.07
N ILE A 143 -3.71 -2.63 26.71
CA ILE A 143 -4.45 -3.74 27.32
C ILE A 143 -4.15 -3.82 28.82
N ALA A 144 -2.89 -3.65 29.23
CA ALA A 144 -2.50 -3.67 30.64
C ALA A 144 -3.16 -2.53 31.44
N LEU A 145 -3.25 -1.33 30.86
CA LEU A 145 -3.91 -0.18 31.49
C LEU A 145 -5.43 -0.38 31.62
N ILE A 146 -6.06 -1.00 30.62
CA ILE A 146 -7.49 -1.34 30.67
C ILE A 146 -7.75 -2.40 31.75
N VAL A 147 -6.88 -3.41 31.86
CA VAL A 147 -6.99 -4.45 32.87
C VAL A 147 -6.77 -3.89 34.29
N SER A 148 -5.81 -2.99 34.49
CA SER A 148 -5.60 -2.35 35.79
C SER A 148 -6.79 -1.47 36.19
N GLN A 149 -7.34 -0.69 35.24
CA GLN A 149 -8.57 0.08 35.46
C GLN A 149 -9.76 -0.82 35.79
N PHE A 150 -9.90 -1.97 35.14
CA PHE A 150 -10.96 -2.94 35.45
C PHE A 150 -10.86 -3.42 36.90
N HIS A 151 -9.67 -3.84 37.33
CA HIS A 151 -9.44 -4.29 38.71
C HIS A 151 -9.69 -3.18 39.74
N ALA A 152 -9.35 -1.93 39.44
CA ALA A 152 -9.60 -0.79 40.32
C ALA A 152 -11.08 -0.37 40.36
N SER A 153 -11.85 -0.66 39.31
CA SER A 153 -13.23 -0.18 39.17
C SER A 153 -14.26 -0.94 40.01
N GLY A 154 -13.97 -2.19 40.41
CA GLY A 154 -14.91 -3.06 41.12
C GLY A 154 -16.18 -3.45 40.31
N LEU A 155 -16.25 -3.11 39.03
CA LEU A 155 -17.42 -3.35 38.18
C LEU A 155 -17.50 -4.80 37.68
N SER A 156 -18.71 -5.23 37.29
CA SER A 156 -18.87 -6.48 36.56
C SER A 156 -18.22 -6.39 35.16
N ARG A 157 -17.75 -7.53 34.64
CA ARG A 157 -17.15 -7.59 33.28
C ARG A 157 -18.06 -7.05 32.18
N ARG A 158 -19.39 -7.22 32.33
CA ARG A 158 -20.38 -6.71 31.38
C ARG A 158 -20.53 -5.20 31.46
N ASP A 159 -20.56 -4.64 32.66
CA ASP A 159 -20.75 -3.19 32.87
C ASP A 159 -19.52 -2.39 32.48
N PHE A 160 -18.33 -2.90 32.82
CA PHE A 160 -17.08 -2.29 32.40
C PHE A 160 -16.92 -2.33 30.87
N ALA A 161 -17.26 -3.47 30.24
CA ALA A 161 -17.20 -3.61 28.79
C ALA A 161 -18.18 -2.67 28.04
N ARG A 162 -19.40 -2.50 28.56
CA ARG A 162 -20.36 -1.52 28.03
C ARG A 162 -19.87 -0.08 28.17
N ARG A 163 -19.29 0.27 29.32
CA ARG A 163 -18.80 1.63 29.60
C ARG A 163 -17.62 2.04 28.70
N HIS A 164 -16.76 1.09 28.36
CA HIS A 164 -15.53 1.34 27.59
C HIS A 164 -15.60 0.86 26.13
N ASP A 165 -16.81 0.58 25.64
CA ASP A 165 -17.14 0.24 24.25
C ASP A 165 -16.28 -0.90 23.66
N PHE A 166 -16.26 -2.05 24.35
CA PHE A 166 -15.65 -3.28 23.82
C PHE A 166 -16.43 -4.54 24.22
N SER A 167 -16.15 -5.67 23.57
CA SER A 167 -16.86 -6.92 23.87
C SER A 167 -16.35 -7.60 25.15
N VAL A 168 -17.28 -8.23 25.89
CA VAL A 168 -16.97 -9.01 27.10
C VAL A 168 -15.97 -10.14 26.80
N GLY A 169 -16.06 -10.75 25.62
CA GLY A 169 -15.14 -11.80 25.18
C GLY A 169 -13.71 -11.30 24.94
N SER A 170 -13.54 -10.03 24.57
CA SER A 170 -12.21 -9.41 24.45
C SER A 170 -11.61 -9.14 25.83
N LEU A 171 -12.40 -8.58 26.77
CA LEU A 171 -11.97 -8.40 28.16
C LEU A 171 -11.58 -9.72 28.83
N ALA A 172 -12.38 -10.78 28.63
CA ALA A 172 -12.08 -12.09 29.17
C ALA A 172 -10.75 -12.66 28.64
N ARG A 173 -10.46 -12.48 27.34
CA ARG A 173 -9.17 -12.87 26.74
C ARG A 173 -8.00 -12.07 27.28
N TRP A 174 -8.19 -10.78 27.56
CA TRP A 174 -7.15 -9.93 28.15
C TRP A 174 -6.86 -10.30 29.60
N LEU A 175 -7.89 -10.60 30.40
CA LEU A 175 -7.71 -11.06 31.79
C LEU A 175 -6.97 -12.40 31.88
N GLN A 176 -7.11 -13.27 30.87
CA GLN A 176 -6.39 -14.54 30.76
C GLN A 176 -4.93 -14.36 30.30
N ARG A 177 -4.65 -13.34 29.48
CA ARG A 177 -3.31 -12.96 29.03
C ARG A 177 -2.73 -11.94 30.00
N GLN A 178 -2.35 -12.37 31.20
CA GLN A 178 -1.51 -11.51 32.04
C GLN A 178 -0.21 -11.20 31.29
N PRO A 179 0.30 -9.95 31.34
CA PRO A 179 1.62 -9.66 30.81
C PRO A 179 2.60 -10.55 31.56
N THR A 180 3.34 -11.41 30.85
CA THR A 180 4.52 -12.03 31.43
C THR A 180 5.41 -10.88 31.85
N THR A 181 5.56 -10.66 33.16
CA THR A 181 6.61 -9.80 33.67
C THR A 181 7.93 -10.28 33.03
N PRO A 182 8.84 -9.38 32.60
CA PRO A 182 10.08 -9.80 31.97
C PRO A 182 10.95 -10.72 32.83
N ASN A 183 10.60 -10.91 34.11
CA ASN A 183 11.34 -11.70 35.07
C ASN A 183 10.43 -12.55 35.96
N SER A 184 9.67 -13.47 35.38
CA SER A 184 9.15 -14.63 36.11
C SER A 184 9.69 -15.92 35.48
N PRO A 185 10.29 -16.83 36.28
CA PRO A 185 10.78 -18.09 35.74
C PRO A 185 9.59 -18.89 35.22
N LYS A 186 9.67 -19.29 33.95
CA LYS A 186 8.65 -20.14 33.33
C LYS A 186 8.61 -21.47 34.09
N PHE A 187 7.39 -21.99 34.26
CA PHE A 187 7.00 -23.23 34.96
C PHE A 187 6.63 -23.09 36.43
N VAL A 188 5.35 -22.79 36.67
CA VAL A 188 4.57 -23.50 37.70
C VAL A 188 3.33 -24.04 37.01
N VAL A 189 3.34 -25.34 36.69
CA VAL A 189 2.12 -26.07 36.38
C VAL A 189 1.31 -26.07 37.68
N SER A 190 0.16 -25.41 37.70
CA SER A 190 -0.77 -25.55 38.81
C SER A 190 -1.38 -26.96 38.76
N VAL A 191 -0.68 -27.94 39.32
CA VAL A 191 -1.26 -29.26 39.60
C VAL A 191 -2.26 -29.06 40.72
N ARG A 192 -3.55 -29.30 40.47
CA ARG A 192 -4.55 -29.38 41.54
C ARG A 192 -4.13 -30.53 42.47
N PRO A 193 -4.08 -30.35 43.79
CA PRO A 193 -3.79 -31.47 44.67
C PRO A 193 -4.92 -32.50 44.55
N ARG A 194 -4.56 -33.70 44.09
CA ARG A 194 -5.41 -34.89 44.17
C ARG A 194 -5.37 -35.34 45.62
N ALA A 195 -6.50 -35.23 46.33
CA ALA A 195 -6.60 -35.72 47.70
C ALA A 195 -6.26 -37.22 47.71
N TYR A 196 -5.24 -37.59 48.48
CA TYR A 196 -4.87 -38.99 48.73
C TYR A 196 -5.10 -39.28 50.21
N SER A 197 -5.94 -40.28 50.48
CA SER A 197 -6.29 -40.78 51.80
C SER A 197 -5.25 -41.83 52.22
N PRO A 198 -4.56 -41.72 53.37
CA PRO A 198 -3.62 -42.75 53.78
C PRO A 198 -4.34 -43.86 54.55
N ALA A 199 -4.39 -45.05 53.96
CA ALA A 199 -4.68 -46.28 54.66
C ALA A 199 -3.36 -47.03 54.94
N LEU A 200 -3.16 -47.34 56.22
CA LEU A 200 -2.51 -48.54 56.79
C LEU A 200 -1.08 -48.91 56.35
N GLU A 201 -0.16 -48.92 57.32
CA GLU A 201 0.74 -50.05 57.67
C GLU A 201 1.62 -49.60 58.87
N PHE A 202 1.47 -50.18 60.07
CA PHE A 202 2.02 -51.43 60.61
C PHE A 202 3.52 -51.39 61.03
N ALA A 203 3.74 -51.92 62.24
CA ALA A 203 4.98 -52.42 62.87
C ALA A 203 5.91 -51.41 63.58
N ALA A 204 5.95 -51.47 64.92
CA ALA A 204 6.85 -52.36 65.68
C ALA A 204 6.40 -52.42 67.16
#